data_AF-D7LJ19-F1
#
_entry.id   AF-D7LJ19-F1
#
_cell.length_a   1.000
_cell.length_b   1.000
_cell.length_c   1.000
_cell.angle_alpha   90.00
_cell.angle_beta   90.00
_cell.angle_gamma   90.00
#
_symmetry.space_group_name_H-M   'P 1'
#
loop_
_entity.id
_entity.type
_entity.pdbx_description
1 polymer ?
#
loop_
_entity_poly.entity_id
_entity_poly.type
_entity_poly.pdbx_seq_one_letter_code
_entity_poly.pdbx_strand_id
1 'polypeptide(L)' 'MASEIKARINGGLECFNTCTPYYDDYKCNVDCLSSGYPAGDCHAVSPSQPKKCCCY' A
#
# COMPACT_ATOMS: atom_id res chain seq x y z
N MET A 1 -5.99 -6.73 20.56
CA MET A 1 -6.41 -6.50 19.17
C MET A 1 -6.03 -5.06 18.86
N ALA A 2 -4.99 -4.84 18.06
CA ALA A 2 -4.49 -3.50 17.74
C ALA A 2 -5.34 -2.93 16.61
N SER A 3 -6.47 -2.31 16.97
CA SER A 3 -7.32 -1.56 16.05
C SER A 3 -6.60 -0.30 15.59
N GLU A 4 -6.45 -0.19 14.26
CA GLU A 4 -7.02 0.91 13.48
C GLU A 4 -6.84 2.30 14.12
N ILE A 5 -5.80 3.05 13.74
CA ILE A 5 -5.76 4.54 13.64
C ILE A 5 -4.35 4.90 13.13
N LYS A 6 -4.28 5.40 11.88
CA LYS A 6 -3.21 6.18 11.20
C LYS A 6 -3.09 5.65 9.75
N ALA A 7 -3.93 6.07 8.81
CA ALA A 7 -3.59 7.28 8.05
C ALA A 7 -4.82 7.96 7.40
N ARG A 8 -5.84 8.30 8.18
CA ARG A 8 -6.77 9.38 7.79
C ARG A 8 -6.12 10.74 8.06
N ILE A 9 -5.12 11.14 7.27
CA ILE A 9 -4.57 12.50 7.30
C ILE A 9 -4.29 12.95 5.86
N ASN A 10 -5.22 13.74 5.30
CA ASN A 10 -5.07 14.61 4.12
C ASN A 10 -4.58 13.92 2.81
N GLY A 11 -5.50 13.39 1.98
CA GLY A 11 -5.18 12.93 0.62
C GLY A 11 -4.10 11.85 0.58
N GLY A 12 -4.18 10.92 1.53
CA GLY A 12 -3.05 10.23 2.14
C GLY A 12 -2.71 8.87 1.54
N LEU A 13 -1.40 8.67 1.42
CA LEU A 13 -0.77 7.40 1.09
C LEU A 13 -1.14 6.35 2.15
N GLU A 14 -1.92 5.33 1.80
CA GLU A 14 -2.27 4.22 2.69
C GLU A 14 -1.56 2.94 2.27
N CYS A 15 -0.73 2.40 3.17
CA CYS A 15 0.05 1.20 2.90
C CYS A 15 -0.49 -0.01 3.66
N PHE A 16 -0.94 -1.03 2.93
CA PHE A 16 -1.68 -2.16 3.50
C PHE A 16 -0.87 -3.47 3.42
N ASN A 17 -0.71 -3.97 2.19
CA ASN A 17 -0.23 -5.33 1.92
C ASN A 17 1.28 -5.38 1.70
N THR A 18 1.93 -6.43 2.19
CA THR A 18 3.32 -6.69 1.84
C THR A 18 3.39 -7.14 0.38
N CYS A 19 4.20 -6.46 -0.42
CA CYS A 19 4.46 -6.86 -1.79
C CYS A 19 5.37 -8.07 -1.81
N THR A 20 5.00 -9.02 -2.66
CA THR A 20 5.70 -10.30 -2.85
C THR A 20 5.83 -10.52 -4.36
N PRO A 21 6.66 -11.47 -4.84
CA PRO A 21 6.70 -11.80 -6.26
C PRO A 21 5.38 -12.35 -6.84
N TYR A 22 4.35 -12.55 -6.01
CA TYR A 22 2.98 -12.86 -6.44
C TYR A 22 2.01 -11.68 -6.26
N TYR A 23 2.43 -10.67 -5.50
CA TYR A 23 1.70 -9.44 -5.21
C TYR A 23 2.61 -8.26 -5.56
N ASP A 24 2.82 -8.10 -6.86
CA ASP A 24 3.63 -7.06 -7.45
C ASP A 24 2.86 -5.73 -7.55
N ASP A 25 3.56 -4.73 -8.06
CA ASP A 25 3.05 -3.38 -8.26
C ASP A 25 1.69 -3.34 -8.98
N TYR A 26 1.55 -4.13 -10.04
CA TYR A 26 0.29 -4.22 -10.79
C TYR A 26 -0.88 -4.70 -9.91
N LYS A 27 -0.65 -5.73 -9.07
CA LYS A 27 -1.68 -6.25 -8.15
C LYS A 27 -2.03 -5.21 -7.09
N CYS A 28 -1.01 -4.54 -6.55
CA CYS A 28 -1.18 -3.43 -5.63
C CYS A 28 -2.05 -2.33 -6.25
N ASN A 29 -1.68 -1.84 -7.44
CA ASN A 29 -2.40 -0.79 -8.14
C ASN A 29 -3.87 -1.16 -8.41
N VAL A 30 -4.13 -2.38 -8.87
CA VAL A 30 -5.51 -2.87 -9.11
C VAL A 30 -6.33 -2.88 -7.82
N ASP A 31 -5.75 -3.30 -6.70
CA ASP A 31 -6.41 -3.33 -5.39
C ASP A 31 -6.70 -1.92 -4.86
N CYS A 32 -5.73 -1.00 -5.04
CA CYS A 32 -5.87 0.42 -4.71
C CYS A 32 -6.96 1.09 -5.55
N LEU A 33 -6.97 0.85 -6.86
CA LEU A 33 -8.03 1.31 -7.77
C LEU A 33 -9.40 0.78 -7.35
N SER A 34 -9.48 -0.50 -6.96
CA SER A 34 -10.71 -1.11 -6.46
C SER A 34 -11.16 -0.52 -5.11
N SER A 35 -10.23 0.00 -4.31
CA SER A 35 -10.50 0.65 -3.02
C SER A 35 -10.83 2.15 -3.14
N GLY A 36 -10.72 2.71 -4.35
CA GLY A 36 -11.05 4.12 -4.63
C GLY A 36 -9.85 5.07 -4.64
N TYR A 37 -8.62 4.55 -4.60
CA TYR A 37 -7.40 5.35 -4.79
C TYR A 37 -7.07 5.49 -6.28
N PRO A 38 -6.51 6.62 -6.74
CA PRO A 38 -6.12 6.79 -8.14
C PRO A 38 -4.93 5.91 -8.56
N ALA A 39 -4.05 5.50 -7.64
CA ALA A 39 -3.00 4.55 -7.93
C ALA A 39 -2.52 3.81 -6.67
N GLY A 40 -1.62 2.85 -6.87
CA GLY A 40 -0.78 2.36 -5.79
C GLY A 40 0.47 1.65 -6.27
N ASP A 41 1.52 1.71 -5.46
CA ASP A 41 2.83 1.15 -5.79
C ASP A 41 3.45 0.40 -4.60
N CYS A 42 4.29 -0.59 -4.92
CA CYS A 42 5.06 -1.36 -3.97
C CYS A 42 6.35 -0.66 -3.49
N HIS A 43 6.22 0.15 -2.44
CA HIS A 43 7.32 0.88 -1.83
C HIS A 43 7.97 0.16 -0.64
N ALA A 44 9.31 0.13 -0.59
CA ALA A 44 10.06 -0.20 0.62
C ALA A 44 10.56 1.08 1.31
N VAL A 45 10.33 1.19 2.63
CA VAL A 45 10.81 2.33 3.43
C VAL A 45 12.32 2.24 3.73
N SER A 46 12.90 1.05 3.60
CA SER A 46 14.33 0.80 3.78
C SER A 46 14.76 -0.41 2.97
N PRO A 47 16.02 -0.48 2.49
CA PRO A 47 16.50 -1.61 1.67
C PRO A 47 16.44 -2.96 2.38
N SER A 48 16.41 -2.96 3.72
CA SER A 48 16.29 -4.16 4.55
C SER A 48 14.84 -4.54 4.90
N GLN A 49 13.87 -3.69 4.54
CA GLN A 49 12.46 -3.94 4.83
C GLN A 49 11.73 -4.47 3.59
N PRO A 50 10.74 -5.35 3.78
CA PRO A 50 9.92 -5.82 2.68
C PRO A 50 9.13 -4.64 2.08
N LYS A 51 8.97 -4.66 0.76
CA LYS A 51 8.12 -3.71 0.03
C LYS A 51 6.68 -3.84 0.54
N LYS A 52 5.99 -2.72 0.68
CA LYS A 52 4.56 -2.65 1.00
C LYS A 52 3.83 -1.89 -0.09
N CYS A 53 2.66 -2.38 -0.42
CA CYS A 53 1.73 -1.75 -1.34
C CYS A 53 1.16 -0.52 -0.67
N CYS A 54 1.36 0.64 -1.29
CA CYS A 54 0.94 1.94 -0.83
C CYS A 54 0.04 2.58 -1.89
N CYS A 55 -1.23 2.77 -1.54
CA CYS A 55 -2.24 3.42 -2.35
C CYS A 55 -2.24 4.93 -2.11
N TYR A 56 -2.44 5.74 -3.13
CA TYR A 56 -2.52 7.20 -3.03
C TYR A 56 -3.42 7.77 -4.11
#